data_AF-A0A6J3AQN8-F1
#
_entry.id   AF-A0A6J3AQN8-F1
#
_cell.length_a   1.000
_cell.length_b   1.000
_cell.length_c   1.000
_cell.angle_alpha   90.00
_cell.angle_beta   90.00
_cell.angle_gamma   90.00
#
_symmetry.space_group_name_H-M   'P 1'
#
loop_
_entity.id
_entity.type
_entity.pdbx_description
1 polymer ?
#
loop_
_entity_poly.entity_id
_entity_poly.type
_entity_poly.pdbx_seq_one_letter_code
_entity_poly.pdbx_strand_id
1 'polypeptide(L)'
;MGLFNVTHPAFFLLTGIPGLESSQIWLAGPLCVMYAVALGGNAVILQAVRVEPSLHEPMYYFLSLLSFSDVAMSMATLPTVLRTFCLNARNIDFHACLIQMFLIHSFSMMESGILLAMSFDRYVAICDPLRYATVLTNEVIAGMGLVVIARSFVTLFPLPFLFKRLPICRSNVLSHSYCLHPDMMKLACADITINSIYGLFVLISTFGMDLLCIFLSYVLILRSVMAIASREERLKALNTCVSHILAVLAFYVPMIGVSTVHRFGKNAPRYIHVLLSNVYLFVPPVLNPLIYSAKTKEIRRAIVRMFHRIKM
;
A
#
# COMPACT_ATOMS: atom_id res chain seq x y z
N MET A 1 2.22 -31.37 -26.18
CA MET A 1 2.52 -29.92 -26.31
C MET A 1 1.52 -29.32 -27.30
N GLY A 2 0.38 -28.82 -26.82
CA GLY A 2 -0.55 -28.09 -27.66
C GLY A 2 -0.11 -26.62 -27.74
N LEU A 3 0.23 -26.14 -28.92
CA LEU A 3 0.38 -24.72 -29.20
C LEU A 3 -1.01 -24.07 -29.09
N PHE A 4 -1.39 -23.63 -27.90
CA PHE A 4 -2.41 -22.59 -27.79
C PHE A 4 -1.83 -21.33 -28.42
N ASN A 5 -2.43 -20.87 -29.52
CA ASN A 5 -2.10 -19.55 -30.06
C ASN A 5 -2.53 -18.53 -29.00
N VAL A 6 -1.58 -18.01 -28.23
CA VAL A 6 -1.88 -17.09 -27.12
C VAL A 6 -2.33 -15.77 -27.72
N THR A 7 -3.64 -15.55 -27.77
CA THR A 7 -4.24 -14.29 -28.19
C THR A 7 -4.36 -13.35 -26.99
N HIS A 8 -3.76 -12.17 -27.12
CA HIS A 8 -3.92 -11.04 -26.20
C HIS A 8 -4.63 -9.90 -26.90
N PRO A 9 -5.54 -9.17 -26.22
CA PRO A 9 -6.07 -7.94 -26.76
C PRO A 9 -4.97 -6.88 -26.88
N ALA A 10 -5.07 -5.99 -27.87
CA ALA A 10 -4.17 -4.85 -27.97
C ALA A 10 -4.34 -3.88 -26.78
N PHE A 11 -5.57 -3.75 -26.27
CA PHE A 11 -5.89 -2.88 -25.16
C PHE A 11 -6.98 -3.49 -24.26
N PHE A 12 -6.96 -3.09 -22.99
CA PHE A 12 -8.07 -3.26 -22.05
C PHE A 12 -8.91 -1.99 -21.98
N LEU A 13 -10.20 -2.16 -21.67
CA LEU A 13 -11.14 -1.10 -21.36
C LEU A 13 -11.38 -1.07 -19.86
N LEU A 14 -10.87 -0.03 -19.20
CA LEU A 14 -11.05 0.22 -17.77
C LEU A 14 -12.45 0.75 -17.50
N THR A 15 -13.05 0.31 -16.41
CA THR A 15 -14.36 0.81 -15.97
C THR A 15 -14.17 1.63 -14.69
N GLY A 16 -14.92 2.71 -14.51
CA GLY A 16 -14.97 3.40 -13.22
C GLY A 16 -15.72 2.58 -12.16
N ILE A 17 -16.84 3.10 -11.66
CA ILE A 17 -17.75 2.35 -10.80
C ILE A 17 -18.91 1.78 -11.64
N PRO A 18 -19.03 0.45 -11.80
CA PRO A 18 -20.12 -0.18 -12.53
C PRO A 18 -21.48 0.18 -11.92
N GLY A 19 -22.42 0.63 -12.76
CA GLY A 19 -23.75 1.09 -12.33
C GLY A 19 -23.81 2.56 -11.88
N LEU A 20 -22.67 3.25 -11.79
CA LEU A 20 -22.60 4.68 -11.46
C LEU A 20 -21.98 5.50 -12.61
N GLU A 21 -22.09 5.02 -13.85
CA GLU A 21 -21.45 5.63 -15.02
C GLU A 21 -21.92 7.07 -15.25
N SER A 22 -23.21 7.36 -15.01
CA SER A 22 -23.78 8.72 -15.08
C SER A 22 -23.29 9.65 -13.97
N SER A 23 -22.74 9.12 -12.87
CA SER A 23 -22.22 9.91 -11.74
C SER A 23 -20.69 9.93 -11.67
N GLN A 24 -19.99 9.39 -12.67
CA GLN A 24 -18.51 9.36 -12.69
C GLN A 24 -17.89 10.76 -12.61
N ILE A 25 -18.50 11.76 -13.26
CA ILE A 25 -18.02 13.15 -13.21
C ILE A 25 -18.10 13.74 -11.79
N TRP A 26 -19.12 13.35 -11.01
CA TRP A 26 -19.28 13.78 -9.62
C TRP A 26 -18.28 13.10 -8.68
N LEU A 27 -17.86 11.87 -9.00
CA LEU A 27 -16.82 11.15 -8.28
C LEU A 27 -15.41 11.66 -8.58
N ALA A 28 -15.21 12.35 -9.71
CA ALA A 28 -13.90 12.89 -10.09
C ALA A 28 -13.37 13.90 -9.06
N GLY A 29 -14.23 14.80 -8.56
CA GLY A 29 -13.85 15.81 -7.55
C GLY A 29 -13.24 15.19 -6.29
N PRO A 30 -13.97 14.29 -5.59
CA PRO A 30 -13.44 13.56 -4.43
C PRO A 30 -12.15 12.78 -4.73
N LEU A 31 -12.06 12.11 -5.88
CA LEU A 31 -10.84 11.38 -6.29
C LEU A 31 -9.64 12.31 -6.45
N CYS A 32 -9.82 13.46 -7.09
CA CYS A 32 -8.77 14.48 -7.24
C CYS A 32 -8.30 15.00 -5.87
N VAL A 33 -9.22 15.24 -4.93
CA VAL A 33 -8.86 15.63 -3.55
C VAL A 33 -8.05 14.53 -2.86
N MET A 34 -8.47 13.26 -2.97
CA MET A 34 -7.71 12.14 -2.40
C MET A 34 -6.30 12.04 -2.99
N TYR A 35 -6.13 12.17 -4.30
CA TYR A 35 -4.80 12.20 -4.93
C TYR A 35 -3.97 13.40 -4.50
N ALA A 36 -4.58 14.58 -4.38
CA ALA A 36 -3.88 15.78 -3.90
C ALA A 36 -3.37 15.61 -2.47
N VAL A 37 -4.18 15.02 -1.57
CA VAL A 37 -3.77 14.72 -0.20
C VAL A 37 -2.71 13.62 -0.17
N ALA A 38 -2.89 12.53 -0.92
CA ALA A 38 -1.93 11.43 -0.96
C ALA A 38 -0.57 11.87 -1.50
N LEU A 39 -0.53 12.56 -2.64
CA LEU A 39 0.72 13.04 -3.24
C LEU A 39 1.32 14.19 -2.43
N GLY A 40 0.52 15.21 -2.10
CA GLY A 40 1.00 16.40 -1.40
C GLY A 40 1.41 16.09 0.04
N GLY A 41 0.59 15.35 0.79
CA GLY A 41 0.87 14.98 2.18
C GLY A 41 2.13 14.13 2.31
N ASN A 42 2.28 13.09 1.48
CA ASN A 42 3.47 12.26 1.51
C ASN A 42 4.71 12.99 0.97
N ALA A 43 4.58 13.85 -0.04
CA ALA A 43 5.70 14.69 -0.50
C ALA A 43 6.18 15.67 0.60
N VAL A 44 5.25 16.25 1.37
CA VAL A 44 5.59 17.09 2.52
C VAL A 44 6.35 16.31 3.59
N ILE A 45 5.96 15.06 3.86
CA ILE A 45 6.68 14.19 4.81
C ILE A 45 8.09 13.87 4.30
N LEU A 46 8.22 13.44 3.05
CA LEU A 46 9.51 13.18 2.41
C LEU A 46 10.44 14.40 2.52
N GLN A 47 9.91 15.58 2.21
CA GLN A 47 10.67 16.81 2.30
C GLN A 47 11.03 17.15 3.75
N ALA A 48 10.09 17.02 4.69
CA ALA A 48 10.33 17.31 6.10
C ALA A 48 11.45 16.43 6.67
N VAL A 49 11.41 15.11 6.42
CA VAL A 49 12.47 14.18 6.85
C VAL A 49 13.81 14.52 6.20
N ARG A 50 13.81 14.97 4.94
CA ARG A 50 15.03 15.36 4.21
C ARG A 50 15.69 16.63 4.77
N VAL A 51 14.90 17.63 5.18
CA VAL A 51 15.43 18.97 5.54
C VAL A 51 15.61 19.20 7.04
N GLU A 52 14.98 18.38 7.88
CA GLU A 52 14.95 18.57 9.32
C GLU A 52 15.80 17.51 10.03
N PRO A 53 17.02 17.85 10.50
CA PRO A 53 17.91 16.89 11.16
C PRO A 53 17.30 16.25 12.41
N SER A 54 16.36 16.93 13.08
CA SER A 54 15.65 16.35 14.23
C SER A 54 14.68 15.22 13.87
N LEU A 55 14.46 14.97 12.58
CA LEU A 55 13.72 13.81 12.07
C LEU A 55 14.65 12.69 11.55
N HIS A 56 15.96 12.78 11.74
CA HIS A 56 16.91 11.73 11.32
C HIS A 56 16.97 10.58 12.34
N GLU A 57 15.80 10.01 12.64
CA GLU A 57 15.62 8.87 13.55
C GLU A 57 15.04 7.67 12.78
N PRO A 58 15.28 6.42 13.24
CA PRO A 58 14.90 5.21 12.53
C PRO A 58 13.44 5.17 12.06
N MET A 59 12.50 5.47 12.97
CA MET A 59 11.07 5.54 12.67
C MET A 59 10.73 6.50 11.51
N TYR A 60 11.43 7.63 11.40
CA TYR A 60 11.16 8.63 10.36
C TYR A 60 11.80 8.25 9.01
N TYR A 61 12.90 7.49 9.01
CA TYR A 61 13.40 6.88 7.77
C TYR A 61 12.44 5.84 7.22
N PHE A 62 11.86 4.99 8.08
CA PHE A 62 10.80 4.08 7.65
C PHE A 62 9.57 4.85 7.15
N LEU A 63 9.20 5.96 7.82
CA LEU A 63 8.09 6.80 7.39
C LEU A 63 8.36 7.45 6.03
N SER A 64 9.59 7.88 5.77
CA SER A 64 10.02 8.38 4.47
C SER A 64 9.88 7.30 3.39
N LEU A 65 10.30 6.06 3.68
CA LEU A 65 10.13 4.95 2.75
C LEU A 65 8.65 4.60 2.51
N LEU A 66 7.81 4.69 3.54
CA LEU A 66 6.35 4.53 3.44
C LEU A 66 5.75 5.60 2.53
N SER A 67 6.07 6.88 2.78
CA SER A 67 5.61 8.01 1.96
C SER A 67 6.09 7.93 0.51
N PHE A 68 7.31 7.42 0.27
CA PHE A 68 7.78 7.14 -1.09
C PHE A 68 6.92 6.07 -1.78
N SER A 69 6.61 4.97 -1.09
CA SER A 69 5.70 3.93 -1.58
C SER A 69 4.34 4.50 -1.98
N ASP A 70 3.76 5.30 -1.09
CA ASP A 70 2.43 5.90 -1.26
C ASP A 70 2.39 6.86 -2.46
N VAL A 71 3.43 7.68 -2.64
CA VAL A 71 3.57 8.56 -3.81
C VAL A 71 3.71 7.72 -5.08
N ALA A 72 4.58 6.70 -5.07
CA ALA A 72 4.83 5.89 -6.25
C ALA A 72 3.58 5.08 -6.68
N MET A 73 2.83 4.53 -5.72
CA MET A 73 1.54 3.86 -5.97
C MET A 73 0.49 4.84 -6.51
N SER A 74 0.41 6.04 -5.93
CA SER A 74 -0.49 7.09 -6.39
C SER A 74 -0.16 7.51 -7.82
N MET A 75 1.12 7.72 -8.14
CA MET A 75 1.58 8.06 -9.49
C MET A 75 1.35 6.94 -10.50
N ALA A 76 1.46 5.67 -10.11
CA ALA A 76 1.20 4.53 -10.99
C ALA A 76 -0.28 4.44 -11.42
N THR A 77 -1.22 4.86 -10.56
CA THR A 77 -2.67 4.75 -10.79
C THR A 77 -3.32 6.04 -11.28
N LEU A 78 -2.76 7.20 -10.93
CA LEU A 78 -3.31 8.51 -11.27
C LEU A 78 -3.64 8.66 -12.76
N PRO A 79 -2.76 8.28 -13.72
CA PRO A 79 -3.06 8.46 -15.14
C PRO A 79 -4.31 7.69 -15.59
N THR A 80 -4.49 6.45 -15.13
CA THR A 80 -5.63 5.64 -15.56
C THR A 80 -6.92 6.06 -14.88
N VAL A 81 -6.86 6.41 -13.59
CA VAL A 81 -8.02 6.87 -12.86
C VAL A 81 -8.49 8.22 -13.41
N LEU A 82 -7.59 9.18 -13.62
CA LEU A 82 -7.93 10.49 -14.17
C LEU A 82 -8.48 10.38 -15.60
N ARG A 83 -7.86 9.56 -16.46
CA ARG A 83 -8.37 9.33 -17.83
C ARG A 83 -9.76 8.71 -17.82
N THR A 84 -10.03 7.75 -16.93
CA THR A 84 -11.32 7.08 -16.82
C THR A 84 -12.41 8.02 -16.31
N PHE A 85 -12.16 8.77 -15.22
CA PHE A 85 -13.19 9.58 -14.55
C PHE A 85 -13.35 11.00 -15.10
N CYS A 86 -12.27 11.64 -15.58
CA CYS A 86 -12.33 13.03 -16.05
C CYS A 86 -12.42 13.15 -17.57
N LEU A 87 -11.76 12.25 -18.31
CA LEU A 87 -11.64 12.35 -19.77
C LEU A 87 -12.51 11.32 -20.51
N ASN A 88 -13.20 10.43 -19.78
CA ASN A 88 -13.93 9.28 -20.31
C ASN A 88 -13.08 8.41 -21.29
N ALA A 89 -11.77 8.44 -21.14
CA ALA A 89 -10.80 7.70 -21.94
C ALA A 89 -10.41 6.42 -21.19
N ARG A 90 -11.01 5.30 -21.61
CA ARG A 90 -10.98 4.04 -20.86
C ARG A 90 -9.91 3.05 -21.32
N ASN A 91 -9.24 3.32 -22.44
CA ASN A 91 -8.29 2.37 -23.02
C ASN A 91 -6.91 2.42 -22.35
N ILE A 92 -6.35 1.25 -22.07
CA ILE A 92 -4.96 1.06 -21.66
C ILE A 92 -4.33 -0.07 -22.48
N ASP A 93 -3.10 0.15 -22.96
CA ASP A 93 -2.32 -0.88 -23.63
C ASP A 93 -2.11 -2.10 -22.72
N PHE A 94 -2.10 -3.30 -23.31
CA PHE A 94 -1.94 -4.56 -22.57
C PHE A 94 -0.66 -4.59 -21.70
N HIS A 95 0.48 -4.15 -22.25
CA HIS A 95 1.74 -4.12 -21.49
C HIS A 95 1.76 -3.01 -20.46
N ALA A 96 1.21 -1.85 -20.76
CA ALA A 96 1.03 -0.79 -19.77
C ALA A 96 0.19 -1.25 -18.57
N CYS A 97 -0.87 -2.03 -18.82
CA CYS A 97 -1.72 -2.61 -17.78
C CYS A 97 -0.95 -3.62 -16.90
N LEU A 98 -0.11 -4.47 -17.51
CA LEU A 98 0.74 -5.40 -16.76
C LEU A 98 1.79 -4.69 -15.90
N ILE A 99 2.39 -3.61 -16.42
CA ILE A 99 3.33 -2.79 -15.66
C ILE A 99 2.62 -2.13 -14.48
N GLN A 100 1.45 -1.52 -14.73
CA GLN A 100 0.66 -0.90 -13.67
C GLN A 100 0.28 -1.92 -12.58
N MET A 101 -0.22 -3.09 -12.97
CA MET A 101 -0.54 -4.19 -12.04
C MET A 101 0.67 -4.59 -11.20
N PHE A 102 1.84 -4.78 -11.83
CA PHE A 102 3.08 -5.11 -11.14
C PHE A 102 3.48 -4.04 -10.13
N LEU A 103 3.42 -2.76 -10.51
CA LEU A 103 3.75 -1.64 -9.63
C LEU A 103 2.80 -1.54 -8.44
N ILE A 104 1.48 -1.65 -8.65
CA ILE A 104 0.48 -1.62 -7.58
C ILE A 104 0.81 -2.69 -6.54
N HIS A 105 0.96 -3.95 -6.96
CA HIS A 105 1.24 -5.03 -6.02
C HIS A 105 2.63 -4.90 -5.36
N SER A 106 3.63 -4.40 -6.09
CA SER A 106 4.98 -4.20 -5.56
C SER A 106 5.01 -3.15 -4.47
N PHE A 107 4.37 -2.00 -4.69
CA PHE A 107 4.29 -0.95 -3.67
C PHE A 107 3.43 -1.36 -2.48
N SER A 108 2.34 -2.12 -2.69
CA SER A 108 1.57 -2.67 -1.56
C SER A 108 2.36 -3.68 -0.73
N MET A 109 3.16 -4.55 -1.37
CA MET A 109 4.04 -5.48 -0.62
C MET A 109 5.17 -4.73 0.10
N MET A 110 5.69 -3.68 -0.53
CA MET A 110 6.70 -2.80 0.06
C MET A 110 6.14 -2.11 1.32
N GLU A 111 4.94 -1.53 1.24
CA GLU A 111 4.22 -0.93 2.36
C GLU A 111 4.03 -1.91 3.52
N SER A 112 3.59 -3.14 3.25
CA SER A 112 3.45 -4.21 4.25
C SER A 112 4.78 -4.51 4.97
N GLY A 113 5.89 -4.58 4.22
CA GLY A 113 7.22 -4.78 4.77
C GLY A 113 7.74 -3.59 5.58
N ILE A 114 7.40 -2.37 5.18
CA ILE A 114 7.75 -1.15 5.92
C ILE A 114 7.00 -1.09 7.25
N LEU A 115 5.71 -1.42 7.26
CA LEU A 115 4.92 -1.53 8.49
C LEU A 115 5.49 -2.60 9.43
N LEU A 116 5.97 -3.72 8.89
CA LEU A 116 6.70 -4.71 9.69
C LEU A 116 7.97 -4.10 10.29
N ALA A 117 8.78 -3.41 9.50
CA ALA A 117 10.01 -2.76 9.98
C ALA A 117 9.73 -1.70 11.07
N MET A 118 8.67 -0.91 10.91
CA MET A 118 8.20 0.04 11.93
C MET A 118 7.74 -0.67 13.21
N SER A 119 7.07 -1.82 13.09
CA SER A 119 6.69 -2.62 14.28
C SER A 119 7.92 -3.12 15.04
N PHE A 120 8.99 -3.48 14.31
CA PHE A 120 10.25 -3.89 14.90
C PHE A 120 10.96 -2.73 15.59
N ASP A 121 10.99 -1.55 14.98
CA ASP A 121 11.47 -0.31 15.60
C ASP A 121 10.73 -0.02 16.93
N ARG A 122 9.39 -0.04 16.93
CA ARG A 122 8.59 0.15 18.16
C ARG A 122 8.87 -0.93 19.20
N TYR A 123 9.06 -2.17 18.77
CA TYR A 123 9.40 -3.29 19.66
C TYR A 123 10.74 -3.05 20.36
N VAL A 124 11.81 -2.75 19.63
CA VAL A 124 13.13 -2.51 20.23
C VAL A 124 13.10 -1.27 21.12
N ALA A 125 12.45 -0.19 20.68
CA ALA A 125 12.36 1.07 21.45
C ALA A 125 11.69 0.89 22.82
N ILE A 126 10.73 -0.05 22.96
CA ILE A 126 9.97 -0.25 24.20
C ILE A 126 10.48 -1.45 25.00
N CYS A 127 10.88 -2.54 24.34
CA CYS A 127 11.26 -3.79 25.01
C CYS A 127 12.76 -3.84 25.33
N ASP A 128 13.60 -3.12 24.60
CA ASP A 128 15.06 -3.11 24.80
C ASP A 128 15.65 -1.70 24.58
N PRO A 129 15.22 -0.69 25.36
CA PRO A 129 15.59 0.71 25.14
C PRO A 129 17.09 0.97 25.24
N LEU A 130 17.83 0.19 26.05
CA LEU A 130 19.27 0.33 26.22
C LEU A 130 20.05 -0.09 24.96
N ARG A 131 19.50 -1.01 24.17
CA ARG A 131 20.14 -1.51 22.94
C ARG A 131 19.56 -0.89 21.67
N TYR A 132 18.59 0.02 21.78
CA TYR A 132 17.95 0.65 20.62
C TYR A 132 18.96 1.29 19.65
N ALA A 133 19.88 2.11 20.16
CA ALA A 133 20.87 2.81 19.33
C ALA A 133 21.93 1.87 18.72
N THR A 134 22.17 0.70 19.31
CA THR A 134 23.13 -0.29 18.79
C THR A 134 22.49 -1.29 17.83
N VAL A 135 21.18 -1.54 17.97
CA VAL A 135 20.41 -2.42 17.09
C VAL A 135 19.94 -1.71 15.84
N LEU A 136 19.34 -0.52 15.96
CA LEU A 136 18.84 0.27 14.83
C LEU A 136 19.85 1.34 14.41
N THR A 137 20.96 0.89 13.84
CA THR A 137 21.92 1.79 13.17
C THR A 137 21.44 2.19 11.78
N ASN A 138 21.98 3.27 11.23
CA ASN A 138 21.66 3.72 9.86
C ASN A 138 21.93 2.63 8.80
N GLU A 139 22.97 1.82 9.00
CA GLU A 139 23.30 0.70 8.11
C GLU A 139 22.24 -0.40 8.16
N VAL A 140 21.78 -0.76 9.36
CA VAL A 140 20.71 -1.75 9.55
C VAL A 140 19.41 -1.25 8.92
N ILE A 141 19.06 0.02 9.13
CA ILE A 141 17.84 0.63 8.57
C ILE A 141 17.89 0.64 7.04
N ALA A 142 19.02 1.05 6.46
CA ALA A 142 19.24 1.01 5.02
C ALA A 142 19.14 -0.42 4.47
N GLY A 143 19.76 -1.39 5.16
CA GLY A 143 19.67 -2.81 4.84
C GLY A 143 18.24 -3.33 4.87
N MET A 144 17.47 -3.01 5.92
CA MET A 144 16.05 -3.36 6.03
C MET A 144 15.24 -2.77 4.87
N GLY A 145 15.45 -1.49 4.54
CA GLY A 145 14.79 -0.84 3.39
C GLY A 145 15.10 -1.54 2.07
N LEU A 146 16.38 -1.86 1.82
CA LEU A 146 16.80 -2.59 0.62
C LEU A 146 16.20 -4.00 0.55
N VAL A 147 16.17 -4.73 1.67
CA VAL A 147 15.54 -6.06 1.75
C VAL A 147 14.05 -5.96 1.45
N VAL A 148 13.34 -4.97 1.99
CA VAL A 148 11.90 -4.79 1.73
C VAL A 148 11.64 -4.49 0.25
N ILE A 149 12.44 -3.62 -0.38
CA ILE A 149 12.36 -3.33 -1.81
C ILE A 149 12.65 -4.60 -2.63
N ALA A 150 13.81 -5.24 -2.40
CA ALA A 150 14.24 -6.41 -3.15
C ALA A 150 13.23 -7.55 -3.03
N ARG A 151 12.78 -7.86 -1.80
CA ARG A 151 11.74 -8.87 -1.53
C ARG A 151 10.48 -8.60 -2.34
N SER A 152 10.04 -7.33 -2.40
CA SER A 152 8.82 -6.94 -3.12
C SER A 152 8.93 -7.18 -4.61
N PHE A 153 9.98 -6.65 -5.25
CA PHE A 153 10.16 -6.78 -6.70
C PHE A 153 10.46 -8.22 -7.11
N VAL A 154 11.34 -8.93 -6.39
CA VAL A 154 11.73 -10.31 -6.73
C VAL A 154 10.55 -11.27 -6.61
N THR A 155 9.76 -11.16 -5.53
CA THR A 155 8.61 -12.05 -5.29
C THR A 155 7.49 -11.82 -6.31
N LEU A 156 7.31 -10.60 -6.81
CA LEU A 156 6.23 -10.28 -7.75
C LEU A 156 6.66 -10.36 -9.22
N PHE A 157 7.97 -10.38 -9.49
CA PHE A 157 8.52 -10.43 -10.84
C PHE A 157 7.93 -11.55 -11.71
N PRO A 158 7.62 -12.76 -11.20
CA PRO A 158 6.99 -13.80 -12.00
C PRO A 158 5.55 -13.50 -12.45
N LEU A 159 4.79 -12.66 -11.73
CA LEU A 159 3.36 -12.45 -11.98
C LEU A 159 3.05 -11.95 -13.41
N PRO A 160 3.70 -10.92 -13.96
CA PRO A 160 3.47 -10.51 -15.35
C PRO A 160 3.72 -11.62 -16.36
N PHE A 161 4.73 -12.47 -16.14
CA PHE A 161 5.01 -13.59 -17.05
C PHE A 161 4.00 -14.72 -16.91
N LEU A 162 3.56 -15.03 -15.69
CA LEU A 162 2.50 -16.00 -15.45
C LEU A 162 1.18 -15.53 -16.11
N PHE A 163 0.88 -14.23 -16.03
CA PHE A 163 -0.26 -13.63 -16.71
C PHE A 163 -0.15 -13.73 -18.24
N LYS A 164 1.00 -13.35 -18.81
CA LYS A 164 1.25 -13.40 -20.27
C LYS A 164 1.09 -14.80 -20.87
N ARG A 165 1.18 -15.87 -20.08
CA ARG A 165 0.94 -17.23 -20.58
C ARG A 165 -0.54 -17.53 -20.83
N LEU A 166 -1.46 -16.74 -20.26
CA LEU A 166 -2.89 -16.99 -20.34
C LEU A 166 -3.50 -16.32 -21.58
N PRO A 167 -4.25 -17.06 -22.42
CA PRO A 167 -5.07 -16.46 -23.46
C PRO A 167 -6.23 -15.68 -22.84
N ILE A 168 -6.43 -14.46 -23.33
CA ILE A 168 -7.52 -13.58 -22.90
C ILE A 168 -8.59 -13.61 -23.98
N CYS A 169 -9.69 -14.34 -23.72
CA CYS A 169 -10.75 -14.50 -24.73
C CYS A 169 -12.19 -14.26 -24.23
N ARG A 170 -12.39 -14.05 -22.92
CA ARG A 170 -13.76 -13.80 -22.40
C ARG A 170 -14.23 -12.38 -22.63
N SER A 171 -13.36 -11.41 -22.43
CA SER A 171 -13.62 -9.98 -22.62
C SER A 171 -12.30 -9.21 -22.51
N ASN A 172 -12.29 -7.95 -22.94
CA ASN A 172 -11.22 -6.98 -22.71
C ASN A 172 -11.64 -5.87 -21.72
N VAL A 173 -12.78 -5.99 -21.05
CA VAL A 173 -13.31 -4.99 -20.11
C VAL A 173 -12.94 -5.36 -18.67
N LEU A 174 -12.21 -4.46 -18.00
CA LEU A 174 -11.90 -4.53 -16.58
C LEU A 174 -12.95 -3.81 -15.75
N SER A 175 -13.23 -4.32 -14.56
CA SER A 175 -14.20 -3.77 -13.61
C SER A 175 -13.71 -2.51 -12.90
N HIS A 176 -12.39 -2.29 -12.88
CA HIS A 176 -11.73 -1.19 -12.16
C HIS A 176 -11.10 -0.17 -13.11
N SER A 177 -10.82 1.03 -12.57
CA SER A 177 -10.19 2.16 -13.27
C SER A 177 -8.66 2.07 -13.31
N TYR A 178 -8.14 0.91 -12.92
CA TYR A 178 -6.74 0.53 -12.89
C TYR A 178 -6.63 -0.99 -13.00
N CYS A 179 -5.43 -1.48 -13.27
CA CYS A 179 -5.18 -2.90 -13.51
C CYS A 179 -4.94 -3.67 -12.22
N LEU A 180 -5.95 -4.43 -11.78
CA LEU A 180 -5.90 -5.27 -10.58
C LEU A 180 -5.79 -6.75 -10.97
N HIS A 181 -4.82 -7.48 -10.40
CA HIS A 181 -4.52 -8.85 -10.80
C HIS A 181 -5.74 -9.82 -10.74
N PRO A 182 -6.51 -9.90 -9.63
CA PRO A 182 -7.74 -10.70 -9.59
C PRO A 182 -8.78 -10.39 -10.67
N ASP A 183 -8.91 -9.12 -11.08
CA ASP A 183 -9.88 -8.70 -12.10
C ASP A 183 -9.41 -9.11 -13.50
N MET A 184 -8.12 -8.95 -13.78
CA MET A 184 -7.51 -9.40 -15.03
C MET A 184 -7.57 -10.94 -15.17
N MET A 185 -7.36 -11.69 -14.09
CA MET A 185 -7.45 -13.16 -14.07
C MET A 185 -8.81 -13.70 -14.50
N LYS A 186 -9.91 -12.99 -14.24
CA LYS A 186 -11.27 -13.43 -14.61
C LYS A 186 -11.49 -13.47 -16.12
N LEU A 187 -10.72 -12.70 -16.88
CA LEU A 187 -10.82 -12.55 -18.34
C LEU A 187 -10.11 -13.69 -19.10
N ALA A 188 -9.21 -14.40 -18.43
CA ALA A 188 -8.52 -15.56 -19.00
C ALA A 188 -9.49 -16.72 -19.24
N CYS A 189 -9.25 -17.47 -20.31
CA CYS A 189 -10.04 -18.65 -20.68
C CYS A 189 -9.27 -19.98 -20.63
N ALA A 190 -8.04 -19.94 -20.11
CA ALA A 190 -7.26 -21.14 -19.78
C ALA A 190 -7.32 -21.45 -18.28
N ASP A 191 -6.75 -22.59 -17.91
CA ASP A 191 -6.56 -22.95 -16.51
C ASP A 191 -5.65 -21.94 -15.79
N ILE A 192 -6.20 -21.28 -14.77
CA ILE A 192 -5.50 -20.28 -13.95
C ILE A 192 -4.88 -20.87 -12.67
N THR A 193 -4.92 -22.20 -12.48
CA THR A 193 -4.50 -22.87 -11.25
C THR A 193 -3.10 -22.45 -10.79
N ILE A 194 -2.11 -22.43 -11.69
CA ILE A 194 -0.73 -22.01 -11.37
C ILE A 194 -0.68 -20.56 -10.88
N ASN A 195 -1.39 -19.65 -11.56
CA ASN A 195 -1.47 -18.24 -11.17
C ASN A 195 -2.14 -18.07 -9.81
N SER A 196 -3.20 -18.85 -9.56
CA SER A 196 -3.93 -18.81 -8.30
C SER A 196 -3.10 -19.36 -7.13
N ILE A 197 -2.40 -20.49 -7.33
CA ILE A 197 -1.50 -21.07 -6.31
C ILE A 197 -0.36 -20.09 -6.01
N TYR A 198 0.28 -19.54 -7.04
CA TYR A 198 1.37 -18.59 -6.84
C TYR A 198 0.88 -17.31 -6.15
N GLY A 199 -0.25 -16.74 -6.58
CA GLY A 199 -0.85 -15.57 -5.94
C GLY A 199 -1.22 -15.82 -4.47
N LEU A 200 -1.73 -17.02 -4.13
CA LEU A 200 -2.01 -17.42 -2.75
C LEU A 200 -0.73 -17.61 -1.93
N PHE A 201 0.30 -18.23 -2.52
CA PHE A 201 1.61 -18.37 -1.90
C PHE A 201 2.18 -17.00 -1.54
N VAL A 202 2.20 -16.06 -2.49
CA VAL A 202 2.64 -14.67 -2.25
C VAL A 202 1.81 -14.05 -1.13
N LEU A 203 0.48 -14.13 -1.19
CA LEU A 203 -0.41 -13.55 -0.18
C LEU A 203 -0.09 -14.05 1.25
N ILE A 204 0.05 -15.36 1.42
CA ILE A 204 0.27 -15.98 2.74
C ILE A 204 1.72 -15.75 3.20
N SER A 205 2.70 -16.04 2.34
CA SER A 205 4.13 -15.97 2.69
C SER A 205 4.63 -14.55 2.95
N THR A 206 3.98 -13.52 2.37
CA THR A 206 4.36 -12.12 2.59
C THR A 206 3.38 -11.45 3.55
N PHE A 207 2.17 -11.11 3.10
CA PHE A 207 1.23 -10.32 3.91
C PHE A 207 0.78 -11.06 5.17
N GLY A 208 0.57 -12.38 5.08
CA GLY A 208 0.23 -13.21 6.24
C GLY A 208 1.37 -13.26 7.27
N MET A 209 2.59 -13.48 6.82
CA MET A 209 3.78 -13.49 7.68
C MET A 209 4.09 -12.12 8.29
N ASP A 210 4.00 -11.05 7.50
CA ASP A 210 4.23 -9.68 7.97
C ASP A 210 3.19 -9.32 9.05
N LEU A 211 1.90 -9.63 8.83
CA LEU A 211 0.85 -9.39 9.81
C LEU A 211 1.06 -10.21 11.09
N LEU A 212 1.46 -11.47 10.97
CA LEU A 212 1.77 -12.33 12.12
C LEU A 212 2.93 -11.75 12.94
N CYS A 213 4.02 -11.35 12.27
CA CYS A 213 5.17 -10.75 12.94
C CYS A 213 4.82 -9.41 13.60
N ILE A 214 4.03 -8.54 12.94
CA ILE A 214 3.52 -7.30 13.55
C ILE A 214 2.70 -7.63 14.80
N PHE A 215 1.79 -8.60 14.71
CA PHE A 215 0.97 -9.02 15.84
C PHE A 215 1.82 -9.51 17.01
N LEU A 216 2.81 -10.39 16.75
CA LEU A 216 3.72 -10.89 17.78
C LEU A 216 4.55 -9.76 18.41
N SER A 217 5.08 -8.83 17.62
CA SER A 217 5.78 -7.63 18.12
C SER A 217 4.89 -6.85 19.08
N TYR A 218 3.62 -6.63 18.74
CA TYR A 218 2.68 -5.92 19.60
C TYR A 218 2.27 -6.68 20.86
N VAL A 219 2.16 -8.01 20.80
CA VAL A 219 1.95 -8.83 22.00
C VAL A 219 3.13 -8.67 22.96
N LEU A 220 4.36 -8.67 22.46
CA LEU A 220 5.56 -8.47 23.28
C LEU A 220 5.65 -7.05 23.84
N ILE A 221 5.35 -6.02 23.02
CA ILE A 221 5.26 -4.64 23.47
C ILE A 221 4.25 -4.50 24.61
N LEU A 222 3.04 -5.06 24.45
CA LEU A 222 2.01 -5.00 25.48
C LEU A 222 2.45 -5.71 26.77
N ARG A 223 3.13 -6.85 26.66
CA ARG A 223 3.71 -7.53 27.83
C ARG A 223 4.74 -6.65 28.55
N SER A 224 5.65 -6.01 27.81
CA SER A 224 6.65 -5.10 28.39
C SER A 224 6.00 -3.88 29.06
N VAL A 225 5.03 -3.24 28.39
CA VAL A 225 4.29 -2.10 28.96
C VAL A 225 3.54 -2.49 30.23
N MET A 226 2.93 -3.67 30.26
CA MET A 226 2.22 -4.15 31.46
C MET A 226 3.16 -4.48 32.64
N ALA A 227 4.47 -4.59 32.40
CA ALA A 227 5.46 -4.71 33.48
C ALA A 227 5.84 -3.36 34.12
N ILE A 228 5.58 -2.23 33.45
CA ILE A 228 5.84 -0.89 33.97
C ILE A 228 4.93 -0.62 35.18
N ALA A 229 5.48 -0.10 36.28
CA ALA A 229 4.74 0.15 37.51
C ALA A 229 3.80 1.38 37.42
N SER A 230 4.25 2.46 36.78
CA SER A 230 3.47 3.70 36.66
C SER A 230 2.44 3.66 35.53
N ARG A 231 1.18 3.97 35.84
CA ARG A 231 0.10 4.10 34.84
C ARG A 231 0.38 5.22 33.83
N GLU A 232 1.01 6.30 34.27
CA GLU A 232 1.35 7.42 33.40
C GLU A 232 2.41 7.02 32.38
N GLU A 233 3.45 6.31 32.82
CA GLU A 233 4.51 5.78 31.95
C GLU A 233 3.95 4.76 30.96
N ARG A 234 3.01 3.91 31.39
CA ARG A 234 2.29 2.99 30.48
C ARG A 234 1.55 3.73 29.38
N LEU A 235 0.77 4.75 29.74
CA LEU A 235 0.01 5.54 28.77
C LEU A 235 0.95 6.27 27.79
N LYS A 236 2.05 6.80 28.30
CA LYS A 236 3.08 7.44 27.47
C LYS A 236 3.68 6.44 26.46
N ALA A 237 4.05 5.24 26.90
CA ALA A 237 4.59 4.20 26.04
C ALA A 237 3.58 3.78 24.94
N LEU A 238 2.33 3.48 25.31
CA LEU A 238 1.29 3.12 24.35
C LEU A 238 0.99 4.24 23.35
N ASN A 239 1.01 5.49 23.80
CA ASN A 239 0.75 6.64 22.93
C ASN A 239 1.79 6.76 21.80
N THR A 240 3.02 6.26 21.99
CA THR A 240 4.04 6.20 20.92
C THR A 240 3.74 5.19 19.83
N CYS A 241 2.84 4.23 20.09
CA CYS A 241 2.47 3.16 19.17
C CYS A 241 1.19 3.45 18.37
N VAL A 242 0.38 4.43 18.81
CA VAL A 242 -0.95 4.68 18.25
C VAL A 242 -0.89 5.00 16.77
N SER A 243 0.05 5.84 16.33
CA SER A 243 0.21 6.19 14.91
C SER A 243 0.46 4.95 14.06
N HIS A 244 1.37 4.07 14.50
CA HIS A 244 1.69 2.85 13.78
C HIS A 244 0.53 1.86 13.78
N ILE A 245 -0.17 1.65 14.91
CA ILE A 245 -1.37 0.79 14.96
C ILE A 245 -2.44 1.30 13.99
N LEU A 246 -2.69 2.61 13.96
CA LEU A 246 -3.66 3.20 13.04
C LEU A 246 -3.26 3.01 11.57
N ALA A 247 -1.96 3.14 11.23
CA ALA A 247 -1.45 2.87 9.89
C ALA A 247 -1.61 1.38 9.50
N VAL A 248 -1.28 0.46 10.40
CA VAL A 248 -1.49 -0.99 10.20
C VAL A 248 -2.96 -1.31 9.96
N LEU A 249 -3.88 -0.72 10.75
CA LEU A 249 -5.31 -0.91 10.54
C LEU A 249 -5.78 -0.30 9.21
N ALA A 250 -5.33 0.90 8.87
CA ALA A 250 -5.65 1.57 7.61
C ALA A 250 -5.19 0.77 6.38
N PHE A 251 -4.10 0.00 6.50
CA PHE A 251 -3.59 -0.84 5.43
C PHE A 251 -4.23 -2.24 5.36
N TYR A 252 -4.21 -3.00 6.46
CA TYR A 252 -4.65 -4.39 6.45
C TYR A 252 -6.17 -4.56 6.42
N VAL A 253 -6.95 -3.64 7.02
CA VAL A 253 -8.42 -3.77 7.02
C VAL A 253 -8.98 -3.70 5.59
N PRO A 254 -8.64 -2.70 4.75
CA PRO A 254 -9.07 -2.69 3.35
C PRO A 254 -8.58 -3.91 2.55
N MET A 255 -7.33 -4.33 2.73
CA MET A 255 -6.75 -5.48 2.02
C MET A 255 -7.51 -6.79 2.31
N ILE A 256 -7.78 -7.06 3.59
CA ILE A 256 -8.56 -8.22 4.02
C ILE A 256 -10.00 -8.11 3.50
N GLY A 257 -10.58 -6.91 3.53
CA GLY A 257 -11.91 -6.62 2.99
C GLY A 257 -12.04 -6.97 1.50
N VAL A 258 -11.12 -6.47 0.66
CA VAL A 258 -11.06 -6.78 -0.78
C VAL A 258 -10.92 -8.29 -1.00
N SER A 259 -10.01 -8.93 -0.28
CA SER A 259 -9.75 -10.37 -0.42
C SER A 259 -10.98 -11.20 -0.03
N THR A 260 -11.67 -10.83 1.04
CA THR A 260 -12.86 -11.51 1.55
C THR A 260 -14.03 -11.38 0.57
N VAL A 261 -14.29 -10.17 0.07
CA VAL A 261 -15.37 -9.94 -0.89
C VAL A 261 -15.09 -10.60 -2.23
N HIS A 262 -13.85 -10.61 -2.70
CA HIS A 262 -13.50 -11.31 -3.95
C HIS A 262 -13.64 -12.83 -3.84
N ARG A 263 -13.34 -13.42 -2.67
CA ARG A 263 -13.34 -14.88 -2.46
C ARG A 263 -14.71 -15.43 -2.06
N PHE A 264 -15.42 -14.73 -1.18
CA PHE A 264 -16.68 -15.19 -0.57
C PHE A 264 -17.89 -14.35 -1.00
N GLY A 265 -17.69 -13.11 -1.43
CA GLY A 265 -18.75 -12.18 -1.85
C GLY A 265 -19.22 -12.38 -3.30
N LYS A 266 -19.44 -13.61 -3.75
CA LYS A 266 -19.92 -13.91 -5.11
C LYS A 266 -21.28 -13.26 -5.43
N ASN A 267 -22.11 -13.07 -4.40
CA ASN A 267 -23.42 -12.42 -4.50
C ASN A 267 -23.40 -10.92 -4.17
N ALA A 268 -22.23 -10.36 -3.82
CA ALA A 268 -22.13 -8.94 -3.51
C ALA A 268 -22.27 -8.12 -4.81
N PRO A 269 -23.03 -7.01 -4.80
CA PRO A 269 -23.13 -6.11 -5.93
C PRO A 269 -21.78 -5.67 -6.46
N ARG A 270 -21.65 -5.51 -7.79
CA ARG A 270 -20.37 -5.15 -8.44
C ARG A 270 -19.78 -3.84 -7.93
N TYR A 271 -20.61 -2.88 -7.50
CA TYR A 271 -20.15 -1.62 -6.90
C TYR A 271 -19.38 -1.82 -5.59
N ILE A 272 -19.69 -2.86 -4.79
CA ILE A 272 -19.00 -3.14 -3.52
C ILE A 272 -17.56 -3.59 -3.79
N HIS A 273 -17.36 -4.47 -4.78
CA HIS A 273 -16.03 -4.91 -5.20
C HIS A 273 -15.17 -3.71 -5.62
N VAL A 274 -15.75 -2.77 -6.37
CA VAL A 274 -15.02 -1.57 -6.83
C VAL A 274 -14.78 -0.59 -5.69
N LEU A 275 -15.76 -0.36 -4.82
CA LEU A 275 -15.60 0.51 -3.65
C LEU A 275 -14.48 0.00 -2.73
N LEU A 276 -14.46 -1.30 -2.39
CA LEU A 276 -13.42 -1.88 -1.55
C LEU A 276 -12.03 -1.79 -2.21
N SER A 277 -11.94 -2.04 -3.51
CA SER A 277 -10.68 -1.89 -4.24
C SER A 277 -10.19 -0.43 -4.25
N ASN A 278 -11.09 0.56 -4.34
CA ASN A 278 -10.73 1.97 -4.19
C ASN A 278 -10.32 2.31 -2.75
N VAL A 279 -11.03 1.79 -1.74
CA VAL A 279 -10.66 1.96 -0.32
C VAL A 279 -9.25 1.40 -0.10
N TYR A 280 -8.95 0.21 -0.59
CA TYR A 280 -7.62 -0.38 -0.54
C TYR A 280 -6.54 0.49 -1.20
N LEU A 281 -6.85 1.11 -2.33
CA LEU A 281 -5.91 1.97 -3.06
C LEU A 281 -5.66 3.31 -2.36
N PHE A 282 -6.71 3.97 -1.84
CA PHE A 282 -6.63 5.36 -1.38
C PHE A 282 -6.48 5.52 0.13
N VAL A 283 -7.04 4.61 0.93
CA VAL A 283 -7.05 4.79 2.39
C VAL A 283 -5.64 4.89 2.97
N PRO A 284 -4.69 3.99 2.66
CA PRO A 284 -3.35 4.08 3.23
C PRO A 284 -2.62 5.37 2.81
N PRO A 285 -2.48 5.70 1.49
CA PRO A 285 -1.79 6.92 1.07
C PRO A 285 -2.38 8.22 1.60
N VAL A 286 -3.70 8.28 1.82
CA VAL A 286 -4.38 9.47 2.36
C VAL A 286 -4.26 9.53 3.88
N LEU A 287 -4.48 8.42 4.59
CA LEU A 287 -4.50 8.42 6.06
C LEU A 287 -3.11 8.43 6.67
N ASN A 288 -2.11 7.76 6.07
CA ASN A 288 -0.74 7.72 6.58
C ASN A 288 -0.22 9.13 6.93
N PRO A 289 -0.17 10.09 5.99
CA PRO A 289 0.36 11.42 6.30
C PRO A 289 -0.48 12.19 7.33
N LEU A 290 -1.80 11.97 7.36
CA LEU A 290 -2.70 12.61 8.34
C LEU A 290 -2.48 12.05 9.75
N ILE A 291 -2.38 10.72 9.88
CA ILE A 291 -2.13 10.02 11.15
C ILE A 291 -0.81 10.50 11.73
N TYR A 292 0.27 10.45 10.94
CA TYR A 292 1.60 10.82 11.41
C TYR A 292 1.71 12.32 11.73
N SER A 293 1.13 13.20 10.91
CA SER A 293 1.16 14.65 11.17
C SER A 293 0.28 15.08 12.35
N ALA A 294 -0.87 14.42 12.58
CA ALA A 294 -1.77 14.75 13.67
C ALA A 294 -1.27 14.22 15.03
N LYS A 295 -0.70 13.02 15.06
CA LYS A 295 -0.29 12.34 16.29
C LYS A 295 1.18 12.57 16.67
N THR A 296 2.03 12.94 15.73
CA THR A 296 3.48 13.11 15.96
C THR A 296 3.85 14.59 15.99
N LYS A 297 4.18 15.11 17.18
CA LYS A 297 4.44 16.54 17.39
C LYS A 297 5.70 16.99 16.64
N GLU A 298 6.67 16.10 16.53
CA GLU A 298 7.98 16.29 15.88
C GLU A 298 7.79 16.56 14.39
N ILE A 299 6.97 15.74 13.71
CA ILE A 299 6.62 15.93 12.30
C ILE A 299 5.91 17.27 12.10
N ARG A 300 4.92 17.58 12.95
CA ARG A 300 4.21 18.86 12.85
C ARG A 300 5.15 20.06 13.00
N ARG A 301 6.07 20.02 13.97
CA ARG A 301 7.08 21.07 14.18
C ARG A 301 8.03 21.18 12.98
N ALA A 302 8.50 20.05 12.45
CA ALA A 302 9.35 20.02 11.27
C ALA A 302 8.68 20.66 10.06
N ILE A 303 7.42 20.31 9.80
CA ILE A 303 6.63 20.89 8.70
C ILE A 303 6.49 22.40 8.87
N VAL A 304 6.15 22.89 10.07
CA VAL A 304 6.04 24.33 10.34
C VAL A 304 7.38 25.05 10.12
N ARG A 305 8.50 24.49 10.62
CA ARG A 305 9.84 25.06 10.41
C ARG A 305 10.23 25.10 8.94
N MET A 306 9.94 24.03 8.21
CA MET A 306 10.18 23.94 6.76
C MET A 306 9.42 25.04 6.01
N PHE A 307 8.12 25.23 6.28
CA PHE A 307 7.34 26.30 5.65
C PHE A 307 7.83 27.70 6.03
N HIS A 308 8.32 27.91 7.25
CA HIS A 308 8.96 29.17 7.63
C HIS A 308 10.25 29.43 6.85
N ARG A 309 11.08 28.40 6.60
CA ARG A 309 12.32 28.52 5.80
C ARG A 309 12.04 28.76 4.32
N ILE A 310 10.94 28.27 3.76
CA ILE A 310 10.55 28.50 2.35
C ILE A 310 10.01 29.93 2.14
N LYS A 311 9.48 30.56 3.21
CA LYS A 311 8.94 31.92 3.17
C LYS A 311 9.97 33.02 3.42
N MET A 312 11.17 32.69 3.93
CA MET A 312 12.32 33.59 4.03
C MET A 312 13.19 33.46 2.80
#